data_AF-A0A4R1RAB1-F1
#
_entry.id   AF-A0A4R1RAB1-F1
#
_cell.length_a   1.000
_cell.length_b   1.000
_cell.length_c   1.000
_cell.angle_alpha   90.00
_cell.angle_beta   90.00
_cell.angle_gamma   90.00
#
_symmetry.space_group_name_H-M   'P 1'
#
loop_
_entity.id
_entity.type
_entity.pdbx_description
1 polymer ?
#
loop_
_entity_poly.entity_id
_entity_poly.type
_entity_poly.pdbx_seq_one_letter_code
_entity_poly.pdbx_strand_id
1 'polypeptide(L)'
;MKNIKDQIINSITILVMTFFAIPKLLGKPQSIAGFKQFENVIHLDADFFRMFTGFSELGLAILVLVFAINKNKIIGKIAFSFLLITMITALTLEFFVRPKPIITLVVIAVILATLAIYRLRTIKQAFN
;
A
#
# COMPACT_ATOMS: atom_id res chain seq x y z
N MET A 1 15.26 -14.95 -17.97
CA MET A 1 13.84 -14.91 -18.37
C MET A 1 13.18 -13.71 -17.70
N LYS A 2 12.43 -12.87 -18.43
CA LYS A 2 11.56 -11.86 -17.79
C LYS A 2 10.64 -12.62 -16.82
N ASN A 3 10.77 -12.41 -15.52
CA ASN A 3 9.82 -12.98 -14.56
C ASN A 3 8.47 -12.29 -14.78
N ILE A 4 7.64 -12.85 -15.66
CA ILE A 4 6.28 -12.37 -15.94
C ILE A 4 5.51 -12.22 -14.63
N LYS A 5 5.72 -13.14 -13.68
CA LYS A 5 5.19 -13.07 -12.31
C LYS A 5 5.56 -11.77 -11.60
N ASP A 6 6.83 -11.37 -11.66
CA ASP A 6 7.32 -10.15 -11.00
C ASP A 6 6.74 -8.89 -11.64
N GLN A 7 6.59 -8.90 -12.96
CA GLN A 7 5.96 -7.80 -13.69
C GLN A 7 4.47 -7.68 -13.34
N ILE A 8 3.75 -8.81 -13.27
CA ILE A 8 2.35 -8.83 -12.85
C ILE A 8 2.21 -8.28 -11.42
N ILE A 9 3.04 -8.73 -10.48
CA ILE A 9 3.00 -8.25 -9.10
C ILE A 9 3.27 -6.74 -9.02
N ASN A 10 4.30 -6.26 -9.71
CA ASN A 10 4.61 -4.83 -9.76
C ASN A 10 3.44 -4.04 -10.34
N SER A 11 2.85 -4.48 -11.47
CA SER A 11 1.73 -3.80 -12.12
C SER A 11 0.48 -3.77 -11.24
N ILE A 12 0.11 -4.89 -10.63
CA ILE A 12 -1.03 -4.96 -9.69
C ILE A 12 -0.79 -3.99 -8.52
N THR A 13 0.41 -3.99 -7.96
CA THR A 13 0.75 -3.10 -6.84
C THR A 13 0.58 -1.63 -7.25
N ILE A 14 1.14 -1.22 -8.40
CA ILE A 14 1.06 0.15 -8.91
C ILE A 14 -0.41 0.56 -9.11
N LEU A 15 -1.20 -0.29 -9.79
CA LEU A 15 -2.61 -0.01 -10.06
C LEU A 15 -3.40 0.14 -8.77
N VAL A 16 -3.26 -0.79 -7.83
CA VAL A 16 -4.02 -0.78 -6.58
C VAL A 16 -3.64 0.41 -5.69
N MET A 17 -2.33 0.70 -5.54
CA MET A 17 -1.89 1.86 -4.76
C MET A 17 -2.37 3.18 -5.39
N THR A 18 -2.32 3.29 -6.71
CA THR A 18 -2.82 4.48 -7.42
C THR A 18 -4.34 4.62 -7.26
N PHE A 19 -5.09 3.52 -7.38
CA PHE A 19 -6.53 3.49 -7.18
C PHE A 19 -6.94 3.92 -5.77
N PHE A 20 -6.15 3.59 -4.75
CA PHE A 20 -6.39 4.03 -3.38
C PHE A 20 -5.93 5.47 -3.09
N ALA A 21 -4.85 5.92 -3.73
CA ALA A 21 -4.29 7.25 -3.51
C ALA A 21 -5.18 8.35 -4.10
N ILE A 22 -5.66 8.18 -5.33
CA ILE A 22 -6.46 9.18 -6.05
C ILE A 22 -7.69 9.65 -5.25
N PRO A 23 -8.60 8.79 -4.78
CA PRO A 23 -9.78 9.24 -4.04
C PRO A 23 -9.42 9.90 -2.71
N LYS A 24 -8.30 9.52 -2.09
CA LYS A 24 -7.79 10.18 -0.88
C LYS A 24 -7.33 11.58 -1.20
N LEU A 25 -6.50 11.77 -2.23
CA LEU A 25 -5.98 13.09 -2.60
C LEU A 25 -7.08 14.03 -3.12
N LEU A 26 -8.07 13.49 -3.83
CA LEU A 26 -9.22 14.25 -4.32
C LEU A 26 -10.31 14.51 -3.26
N GLY A 27 -10.13 14.03 -2.02
CA GLY A 27 -11.11 14.24 -0.95
C GLY A 27 -12.49 13.66 -1.25
N LYS A 28 -12.56 12.49 -1.90
CA LYS A 28 -13.86 11.88 -2.21
C LYS A 28 -14.63 11.58 -0.91
N PRO A 29 -15.98 11.73 -0.88
CA PRO A 29 -16.77 11.59 0.36
C PRO A 29 -16.53 10.28 1.11
N GLN A 30 -16.42 9.17 0.38
CA GLN A 30 -16.10 7.85 0.95
C GLN A 30 -14.76 7.82 1.70
N SER A 31 -13.76 8.55 1.20
CA SER A 31 -12.45 8.65 1.84
C SER A 31 -12.57 9.48 3.10
N ILE A 32 -13.18 10.67 3.02
CA ILE A 32 -13.36 11.56 4.17
C ILE A 32 -14.09 10.83 5.30
N ALA A 33 -15.17 10.10 5.00
CA ALA A 33 -15.92 9.34 5.99
C ALA A 33 -15.06 8.29 6.70
N GLY A 34 -14.18 7.58 5.99
CA GLY A 34 -13.26 6.62 6.59
C GLY A 34 -12.24 7.29 7.53
N PHE A 35 -11.66 8.42 7.12
CA PHE A 35 -10.66 9.12 7.94
C PHE A 35 -11.26 9.81 9.18
N LYS A 36 -12.50 10.32 9.09
CA LYS A 36 -13.22 10.82 10.27
C LYS A 36 -13.51 9.75 11.31
N GLN A 37 -13.73 8.50 10.88
CA GLN A 37 -13.85 7.38 11.82
C GLN A 37 -12.53 7.15 12.58
N PHE A 38 -11.39 7.30 11.90
CA PHE A 38 -10.09 7.17 12.54
C PHE A 38 -9.84 8.32 13.51
N GLU A 39 -10.11 9.55 13.13
CA GLU A 39 -9.93 10.74 13.98
C GLU A 39 -10.63 10.59 15.34
N ASN A 40 -11.86 10.07 15.37
CA ASN A 40 -12.62 9.85 16.61
C ASN A 40 -11.97 8.87 17.59
N VAL A 41 -11.02 8.04 17.14
CA VAL A 41 -10.39 7.00 17.95
C VAL A 41 -8.91 7.31 18.22
N ILE A 42 -8.17 7.71 17.18
CA ILE A 42 -6.73 7.98 17.27
C ILE A 42 -6.40 9.47 17.45
N HIS A 43 -7.41 10.36 17.47
CA HIS A 43 -7.27 11.81 17.67
C HIS A 43 -6.29 12.50 16.71
N LEU A 44 -6.18 11.94 15.49
CA LEU A 44 -5.38 12.50 14.41
C LEU A 44 -6.30 13.19 13.41
N ASP A 45 -6.00 14.43 13.06
CA ASP A 45 -6.77 15.21 12.08
C ASP A 45 -7.02 14.40 10.80
N ALA A 46 -8.30 14.24 10.45
CA ALA A 46 -8.70 13.36 9.36
C ALA A 46 -8.15 13.81 8.01
N ASP A 47 -8.02 15.12 7.78
CA ASP A 47 -7.57 15.66 6.51
C ASP A 47 -6.05 15.51 6.33
N PHE A 48 -5.28 15.80 7.37
CA PHE A 48 -3.86 15.53 7.42
C PHE A 48 -3.60 14.04 7.21
N PHE A 49 -4.28 13.17 7.95
CA PHE A 49 -4.06 11.73 7.85
C PHE A 49 -4.45 11.17 6.47
N ARG A 50 -5.55 11.65 5.91
CA ARG A 50 -5.99 11.31 4.55
C ARG A 50 -4.97 11.74 3.49
N MET A 51 -4.47 12.97 3.58
CA MET A 51 -3.47 13.47 2.64
C MET A 51 -2.16 12.71 2.78
N PHE A 52 -1.67 12.51 4.01
CA PHE A 52 -0.44 11.78 4.28
C PHE A 52 -0.48 10.36 3.72
N THR A 53 -1.56 9.62 3.98
CA THR A 53 -1.74 8.26 3.44
C THR A 53 -1.89 8.25 1.92
N GLY A 54 -2.62 9.21 1.34
CA GLY A 54 -2.72 9.36 -0.11
C GLY A 54 -1.39 9.63 -0.80
N PHE A 55 -0.58 10.55 -0.27
CA PHE A 55 0.77 10.80 -0.79
C PHE A 55 1.71 9.62 -0.58
N SER A 56 1.60 8.93 0.55
CA SER A 56 2.37 7.72 0.84
C SER A 56 2.08 6.59 -0.16
N GLU A 57 0.81 6.35 -0.46
CA GLU A 57 0.38 5.35 -1.44
C GLU A 57 0.81 5.71 -2.86
N LEU A 58 0.71 6.99 -3.26
CA LEU A 58 1.19 7.44 -4.56
C LEU A 58 2.72 7.34 -4.67
N GLY A 59 3.44 7.75 -3.62
CA GLY A 59 4.90 7.62 -3.55
C GLY A 59 5.34 6.16 -3.63
N LEU A 60 4.60 5.25 -2.99
CA LEU A 60 4.82 3.81 -3.10
C LEU A 60 4.59 3.29 -4.53
N ALA A 61 3.52 3.74 -5.21
CA ALA A 61 3.27 3.38 -6.60
C ALA A 61 4.44 3.84 -7.51
N ILE A 62 4.95 5.05 -7.30
CA ILE A 62 6.11 5.59 -8.02
C ILE A 62 7.37 4.75 -7.71
N LEU A 63 7.63 4.41 -6.45
CA LEU A 63 8.79 3.58 -6.07
C LEU A 63 8.74 2.20 -6.73
N VAL A 64 7.58 1.56 -6.79
CA VAL A 64 7.40 0.26 -7.47
C VAL A 64 7.60 0.41 -8.98
N LEU A 65 7.13 1.50 -9.58
CA LEU A 65 7.35 1.79 -11.01
C LEU A 65 8.84 2.01 -11.31
N VAL A 66 9.53 2.83 -10.52
CA VAL A 66 10.98 3.05 -10.65
C VAL A 66 11.75 1.73 -10.50
N PHE A 67 11.35 0.90 -9.53
CA PHE A 67 11.92 -0.44 -9.38
C PHE A 67 11.63 -1.34 -10.59
N ALA A 68 10.44 -1.29 -11.17
CA ALA A 68 10.08 -2.10 -12.33
C ALA A 68 10.93 -1.77 -13.57
N ILE A 69 11.33 -0.51 -13.73
CA ILE A 69 12.17 -0.03 -14.82
C ILE A 69 13.66 -0.29 -14.53
N ASN A 70 14.16 0.23 -13.40
CA ASN A 70 15.59 0.24 -13.08
C ASN A 70 16.10 -1.09 -12.52
N LYS A 71 15.19 -1.93 -12.00
CA LYS A 71 15.49 -3.23 -11.35
C LYS A 71 16.50 -3.13 -10.20
N ASN A 72 16.68 -1.94 -9.63
CA ASN A 72 17.60 -1.70 -8.53
C ASN A 72 17.10 -2.40 -7.26
N LYS A 73 17.93 -3.28 -6.68
CA LYS A 73 17.57 -4.11 -5.52
C LYS A 73 17.23 -3.28 -4.29
N ILE A 74 17.93 -2.17 -4.06
CA ILE A 74 17.71 -1.32 -2.89
C ILE A 74 16.35 -0.66 -3.00
N ILE A 75 16.05 -0.07 -4.17
CA ILE A 75 14.74 0.55 -4.44
C ILE A 75 13.62 -0.49 -4.28
N GLY A 76 13.80 -1.70 -4.83
CA GLY A 76 12.83 -2.78 -4.67
C GLY A 76 12.60 -3.19 -3.21
N LYS A 77 13.65 -3.31 -2.41
CA LYS A 77 13.54 -3.59 -0.98
C LYS A 77 12.80 -2.49 -0.24
N ILE A 78 13.12 -1.23 -0.51
CA ILE A 78 12.45 -0.07 0.10
C ILE A 78 10.97 -0.07 -0.28
N ALA A 79 10.65 -0.20 -1.58
CA ALA A 79 9.29 -0.22 -2.09
C ALA A 79 8.45 -1.33 -1.44
N PHE A 80 8.92 -2.58 -1.47
CA PHE A 80 8.14 -3.70 -0.93
C PHE A 80 8.13 -3.76 0.60
N SER A 81 9.13 -3.22 1.29
CA SER A 81 9.07 -3.05 2.75
C SER A 81 8.04 -1.97 3.11
N PHE A 82 8.02 -0.87 2.37
CA PHE A 82 7.05 0.18 2.57
C PHE A 82 5.62 -0.31 2.29
N LEU A 83 5.41 -1.06 1.19
CA LEU A 83 4.13 -1.74 0.94
C LEU A 83 3.70 -2.61 2.12
N LEU A 84 4.61 -3.45 2.63
CA LEU A 84 4.29 -4.34 3.75
C LEU A 84 3.88 -3.56 5.00
N ILE A 85 4.63 -2.51 5.36
CA ILE A 85 4.30 -1.64 6.50
C ILE A 85 2.92 -1.00 6.29
N THR A 86 2.66 -0.46 5.09
CA THR A 86 1.36 0.15 4.76
C THR A 86 0.21 -0.85 4.89
N MET A 87 0.39 -2.10 4.45
CA MET A 87 -0.66 -3.12 4.58
C MET A 87 -0.87 -3.55 6.04
N ILE A 88 0.19 -3.69 6.83
CA ILE A 88 0.08 -3.99 8.27
C ILE A 88 -0.66 -2.86 8.97
N THR A 89 -0.26 -1.60 8.74
CA THR A 89 -0.94 -0.43 9.31
C THR A 89 -2.40 -0.37 8.87
N ALA A 90 -2.71 -0.63 7.60
CA ALA A 90 -4.08 -0.67 7.11
C ALA A 90 -4.92 -1.75 7.82
N LEU A 91 -4.38 -2.96 8.00
CA LEU A 91 -5.04 -4.02 8.75
C LEU A 91 -5.28 -3.63 10.21
N THR A 92 -4.29 -2.99 10.85
CA THR A 92 -4.44 -2.49 12.22
C THR A 92 -5.56 -1.46 12.32
N LEU A 93 -5.61 -0.49 11.41
CA LEU A 93 -6.68 0.51 11.38
C LEU A 93 -8.06 -0.14 11.15
N GLU A 94 -8.11 -1.16 10.30
CA GLU A 94 -9.37 -1.83 9.95
C GLU A 94 -9.93 -2.67 11.10
N PHE A 95 -9.09 -3.35 11.88
CA PHE A 95 -9.53 -4.21 12.97
C PHE A 95 -9.65 -3.52 14.33
N PHE A 96 -8.82 -2.51 14.60
CA PHE A 96 -8.73 -1.89 15.92
C PHE A 96 -9.32 -0.48 15.98
N VAL A 97 -9.49 0.19 14.84
CA VAL A 97 -9.92 1.59 14.81
C VAL A 97 -11.30 1.75 14.18
N ARG A 98 -11.62 1.00 13.12
CA ARG A 98 -12.98 1.05 12.56
C ARG A 98 -14.01 0.41 13.51
N PRO A 99 -15.25 0.94 13.56
CA PRO A 99 -16.35 0.30 14.28
C PRO A 99 -16.70 -1.09 13.72
N LYS A 100 -16.55 -1.27 12.40
CA LYS A 100 -16.79 -2.54 11.72
C LYS A 100 -15.78 -2.73 10.58
N PRO A 101 -15.03 -3.84 10.54
CA PRO A 101 -14.11 -4.13 9.46
C PRO A 101 -14.83 -4.32 8.11
N ILE A 102 -14.28 -3.69 7.07
CA ILE A 102 -14.66 -3.86 5.67
C ILE A 102 -13.82 -5.00 5.11
N ILE A 103 -14.45 -6.18 4.98
CA ILE A 103 -13.78 -7.43 4.57
C ILE A 103 -13.03 -7.29 3.25
N THR A 104 -13.56 -6.53 2.29
CA THR A 104 -12.89 -6.30 0.99
C THR A 104 -11.53 -5.65 1.16
N LEU A 105 -11.39 -4.66 2.05
CA LEU A 105 -10.11 -3.98 2.31
C LEU A 105 -9.13 -4.90 3.02
N VAL A 106 -9.62 -5.70 3.97
CA VAL A 106 -8.82 -6.72 4.66
C VAL A 106 -8.24 -7.72 3.67
N VAL A 107 -9.07 -8.28 2.78
CA VAL A 107 -8.63 -9.25 1.77
C VAL A 107 -7.56 -8.65 0.84
N ILE A 108 -7.80 -7.44 0.34
CA ILE A 108 -6.82 -6.74 -0.51
C ILE A 108 -5.50 -6.54 0.24
N ALA A 109 -5.56 -6.09 1.50
CA ALA A 109 -4.37 -5.85 2.31
C ALA A 109 -3.59 -7.14 2.60
N VAL A 110 -4.26 -8.25 2.90
CA VAL A 110 -3.62 -9.56 3.11
C VAL A 110 -2.95 -10.07 1.84
N ILE A 111 -3.62 -9.96 0.68
CA ILE A 111 -3.05 -10.36 -0.61
C ILE A 111 -1.79 -9.53 -0.90
N LEU A 112 -1.88 -8.21 -0.79
CA LEU A 112 -0.75 -7.32 -1.06
C LEU A 112 0.40 -7.51 -0.07
N ALA A 113 0.11 -7.75 1.22
CA ALA A 113 1.12 -8.08 2.22
C ALA A 113 1.85 -9.39 1.86
N THR A 114 1.11 -10.41 1.44
CA THR A 114 1.67 -11.70 1.01
C THR A 114 2.56 -11.52 -0.22
N LEU A 115 2.11 -10.73 -1.21
CA LEU A 115 2.90 -10.38 -2.38
C LEU A 115 4.17 -9.59 -2.00
N ALA A 116 4.07 -8.67 -1.05
CA ALA A 116 5.21 -7.90 -0.55
C ALA A 116 6.26 -8.82 0.09
N ILE A 117 5.83 -9.75 0.95
CA ILE A 117 6.72 -10.75 1.58
C ILE A 117 7.37 -11.63 0.53
N TYR A 118 6.60 -12.13 -0.44
CA TYR A 118 7.12 -12.91 -1.56
C TYR A 118 8.21 -12.14 -2.30
N ARG A 119 7.95 -10.88 -2.69
CA ARG A 119 8.91 -10.04 -3.42
C ARG A 119 10.16 -9.74 -2.61
N LEU A 120 10.03 -9.45 -1.32
CA LEU A 120 11.19 -9.22 -0.44
C LEU A 120 12.09 -10.45 -0.35
N ARG A 121 11.51 -11.66 -0.33
CA ARG A 121 12.28 -12.91 -0.35
C ARG A 121 12.96 -13.15 -1.71
N THR A 122 12.25 -12.95 -2.82
CA THR A 122 12.81 -13.21 -4.16
C THR A 122 13.84 -12.18 -4.59
N ILE A 123 13.68 -10.90 -4.21
CA ILE A 123 14.68 -9.85 -4.46
C ILE A 123 15.98 -10.14 -3.71
N LYS A 124 15.90 -10.83 -2.56
CA LYS A 124 17.06 -11.29 -1.79
C LYS A 124 17.76 -12.49 -2.43
N GLN A 125 17.01 -13.43 -3.03
CA GLN A 125 17.54 -14.71 -3.54
C GLN A 125 18.14 -14.65 -4.95
N ALA A 126 17.82 -13.65 -5.78
CA ALA A 126 18.23 -13.62 -7.19
C ALA A 126 19.75 -13.46 -7.46
N PHE A 127 20.60 -13.38 -6.43
CA PHE A 127 22.04 -13.09 -6.56
C PHE A 127 22.91 -13.70 -5.43
N ASN A 128 22.58 -14.92 -4.98
CA ASN A 128 23.57 -15.79 -4.36
C ASN A 128 24.01 -16.83 -5.38
#